data_AF-A0A1Q3DDE8-F1
#
_entry.id   AF-A0A1Q3DDE8-F1
#
_cell.length_a   1.000
_cell.length_b   1.000
_cell.length_c   1.000
_cell.angle_alpha   90.00
_cell.angle_beta   90.00
_cell.angle_gamma   90.00
#
_symmetry.space_group_name_H-M   'P 1'
#
loop_
_entity.id
_entity.type
_entity.pdbx_description
1 polymer ?
#
loop_
_entity_poly.entity_id
_entity_poly.type
_entity_poly.pdbx_seq_one_letter_code
_entity_poly.pdbx_strand_id
1 'polypeptide(L)'
;IPKHAFCLWLALRGAHRTKDKLVTVGVVQSATCAFHCGMTESNDHLFFQCPYSMKVWKEVLGLCNIVRPILPWADEMEWMIAQSTGNKFHQSLRKLALAATIYHLWIQRNNRCFNNL
;
A
#
# COMPACT_ATOMS: atom_id res chain seq x y z
N ILE A 1 -17.51 1.04 3.54
CA ILE A 1 -16.13 1.48 3.87
C ILE A 1 -15.67 2.56 2.89
N PRO A 2 -16.08 3.83 3.08
CA PRO A 2 -15.72 4.90 2.14
C PRO A 2 -14.24 5.30 2.24
N LYS A 3 -13.69 5.36 3.46
CA LYS A 3 -12.32 5.82 3.72
C LYS A 3 -11.25 4.91 3.07
N HIS A 4 -11.41 3.59 3.15
CA HIS A 4 -10.42 2.67 2.56
C HIS A 4 -10.50 2.68 1.03
N ALA A 5 -11.72 2.71 0.47
CA ALA A 5 -11.91 2.81 -0.97
C ALA A 5 -11.30 4.11 -1.53
N PHE A 6 -11.50 5.23 -0.84
CA PHE A 6 -10.87 6.50 -1.21
C PHE A 6 -9.34 6.47 -1.10
N CYS A 7 -8.80 5.88 -0.03
CA CYS A 7 -7.36 5.72 0.14
C CYS A 7 -6.74 4.81 -0.95
N LEU A 8 -7.41 3.72 -1.29
CA LEU A 8 -7.04 2.84 -2.40
C LEU A 8 -7.05 3.59 -3.73
N TRP A 9 -8.11 4.36 -4.00
CA TRP A 9 -8.20 5.18 -5.21
C TRP A 9 -7.05 6.19 -5.32
N LEU A 10 -6.67 6.84 -4.22
CA LEU A 10 -5.49 7.71 -4.19
C LEU A 10 -4.19 6.94 -4.49
N ALA A 11 -4.05 5.72 -3.97
CA ALA A 11 -2.87 4.88 -4.23
C ALA A 11 -2.78 4.47 -5.70
N LEU A 12 -3.90 4.05 -6.30
CA LEU A 12 -3.99 3.72 -7.72
C LEU A 12 -3.64 4.91 -8.62
N ARG A 13 -4.00 6.12 -8.22
CA ARG A 13 -3.65 7.36 -8.95
C ARG A 13 -2.25 7.87 -8.67
N GLY A 14 -1.50 7.24 -7.75
CA GLY A 14 -0.25 7.79 -7.25
C GLY A 14 -0.44 9.20 -6.67
N ALA A 15 -1.58 9.50 -6.07
CA ALA A 15 -1.93 10.83 -5.56
C ALA A 15 -1.62 11.02 -4.07
N HIS A 16 -1.11 9.98 -3.39
CA HIS A 16 -0.64 10.08 -2.01
C HIS A 16 0.57 11.02 -1.88
N ARG A 17 0.61 11.76 -0.76
CA ARG A 17 1.71 12.66 -0.37
C ARG A 17 2.85 11.86 0.26
N THR A 18 3.46 10.99 -0.53
CA THR A 18 4.67 10.22 -0.21
C THR A 18 5.87 11.15 -0.03
N LYS A 19 6.91 10.72 0.71
CA LYS A 19 7.99 11.62 1.10
C LYS A 19 8.81 12.11 -0.10
N ASP A 20 8.97 11.33 -1.15
CA ASP A 20 9.52 11.79 -2.44
C ASP A 20 8.84 13.10 -2.92
N LYS A 21 7.51 13.16 -2.88
CA LYS A 21 6.73 14.35 -3.26
C LYS A 21 6.74 15.43 -2.20
N LEU A 22 6.89 15.09 -0.93
CA LEU A 22 6.97 16.08 0.15
C LEU A 22 8.32 16.80 0.16
N VAL A 23 9.40 16.11 -0.23
CA VAL A 23 10.72 16.73 -0.42
C VAL A 23 10.68 17.77 -1.53
N THR A 24 10.03 17.48 -2.66
CA THR A 24 9.97 18.44 -3.79
C THR A 24 9.22 19.72 -3.47
N VAL A 25 8.32 19.70 -2.48
CA VAL A 25 7.59 20.89 -2.00
C VAL A 25 8.14 21.46 -0.68
N GLY A 26 9.28 20.95 -0.20
CA GLY A 26 9.97 21.49 0.99
C GLY A 26 9.32 21.18 2.33
N VAL A 27 8.41 20.20 2.41
CA VAL A 27 7.71 19.85 3.67
C VAL A 27 8.54 18.92 4.56
N VAL A 28 9.38 18.06 3.96
CA VAL A 28 10.31 17.18 4.68
C VAL A 28 11.71 17.27 4.07
N GLN A 29 12.74 17.01 4.87
CA GLN A 29 14.14 17.12 4.43
C GLN A 29 14.68 15.85 3.76
N SER A 30 14.05 14.69 4.00
CA SER A 30 14.49 13.41 3.47
C SER A 30 13.31 12.57 2.98
N ALA A 31 13.53 11.89 1.85
CA ALA A 31 12.61 10.93 1.29
C ALA A 31 12.82 9.50 1.82
N THR A 32 13.64 9.26 2.85
CA THR A 32 13.83 7.92 3.43
C THR A 32 12.49 7.33 3.88
N CYS A 33 12.23 6.08 3.45
CA CYS A 33 11.04 5.30 3.76
C CYS A 33 10.67 5.38 5.25
N ALA A 34 9.41 5.72 5.54
CA ALA A 34 8.89 5.79 6.91
C ALA A 34 8.95 4.45 7.67
N PHE A 35 9.12 3.33 6.97
CA PHE A 35 9.32 2.03 7.58
C PHE A 35 10.79 1.69 7.86
N HIS A 36 11.71 2.64 7.65
CA HIS A 36 13.14 2.53 7.95
C HIS A 36 13.85 1.36 7.25
N CYS A 37 13.43 1.00 6.04
CA CYS A 37 14.06 -0.06 5.25
C CYS A 37 15.30 0.38 4.45
N GLY A 38 15.73 1.65 4.58
CA GLY A 38 16.91 2.19 3.90
C GLY A 38 16.69 2.73 2.49
N MET A 39 15.52 2.51 1.88
CA MET A 39 15.20 2.99 0.53
C MET A 39 14.38 4.29 0.54
N THR A 40 14.27 4.93 -0.63
CA THR A 40 13.42 6.10 -0.85
C THR A 40 11.94 5.74 -0.87
N GLU A 41 11.11 6.54 -0.19
CA GLU A 41 9.66 6.41 -0.18
C GLU A 41 9.04 6.95 -1.47
N SER A 42 8.56 6.05 -2.31
CA SER A 42 7.61 6.33 -3.40
C SER A 42 6.28 5.62 -3.12
N ASN A 43 5.26 5.86 -3.95
CA ASN A 43 3.98 5.15 -3.85
C ASN A 43 4.17 3.62 -3.96
N ASP A 44 4.91 3.19 -4.98
CA ASP A 44 5.14 1.78 -5.29
C ASP A 44 5.98 1.11 -4.21
N HIS A 45 7.01 1.83 -3.75
CA HIS A 45 7.84 1.38 -2.64
C HIS A 45 7.02 1.23 -1.36
N LEU A 46 6.21 2.23 -1.03
CA LEU A 46 5.43 2.24 0.20
C LEU A 46 4.48 1.05 0.30
N PHE A 47 3.72 0.76 -0.77
CA PHE A 47 2.63 -0.21 -0.67
C PHE A 47 3.05 -1.67 -0.85
N PHE A 48 3.98 -2.02 -1.75
CA PHE A 48 4.36 -3.44 -1.95
C PHE A 48 5.83 -3.75 -2.19
N GLN A 49 6.74 -2.76 -2.34
CA GLN A 49 8.18 -3.05 -2.49
C GLN A 49 9.00 -2.84 -1.22
N CYS A 50 8.49 -2.14 -0.21
CA CYS A 50 9.12 -2.03 1.09
C CYS A 50 9.04 -3.40 1.80
N PRO A 51 10.13 -3.93 2.38
CA PRO A 51 10.11 -5.23 3.08
C PRO A 51 9.03 -5.32 4.17
N TYR A 52 8.75 -4.20 4.86
CA TYR A 52 7.70 -4.14 5.87
C TYR A 52 6.30 -4.33 5.25
N SER A 53 5.95 -3.54 4.24
CA SER A 53 4.63 -3.61 3.61
C SER A 53 4.44 -4.89 2.80
N MET A 54 5.50 -5.39 2.16
CA MET A 54 5.52 -6.68 1.49
C MET A 54 5.20 -7.82 2.45
N LYS A 55 5.79 -7.82 3.66
CA LYS A 55 5.48 -8.81 4.69
C LYS A 55 4.01 -8.72 5.10
N VAL A 56 3.50 -7.52 5.40
CA VAL A 56 2.08 -7.32 5.76
C VAL A 56 1.17 -7.87 4.66
N TRP A 57 1.45 -7.54 3.39
CA TRP A 57 0.62 -7.99 2.28
C TRP A 57 0.68 -9.51 2.08
N LYS A 58 1.85 -10.12 2.24
CA LYS A 58 2.01 -11.58 2.19
C LYS A 58 1.16 -12.29 3.25
N GLU A 59 1.14 -11.79 4.49
CA GLU A 59 0.30 -12.36 5.55
C GLU A 59 -1.19 -12.21 5.21
N VAL A 60 -1.61 -11.04 4.71
CA VAL A 60 -3.01 -10.80 4.30
C VAL A 60 -3.44 -11.71 3.14
N LEU A 61 -2.57 -11.95 2.16
CA LEU A 61 -2.82 -12.92 1.10
C LEU A 61 -2.92 -14.35 1.65
N GLY A 62 -2.08 -14.71 2.63
CA GLY A 62 -2.18 -15.98 3.35
C GLY A 62 -3.54 -16.18 4.02
N LEU A 63 -4.10 -15.13 4.65
CA LEU A 63 -5.46 -15.15 5.20
C LEU A 63 -6.55 -15.31 4.13
N CYS A 64 -6.25 -14.92 2.89
CA CYS A 64 -7.11 -15.15 1.73
C CYS A 64 -6.88 -16.52 1.05
N ASN A 65 -6.07 -17.39 1.66
CA ASN A 65 -5.62 -18.68 1.13
C ASN A 65 -4.87 -18.55 -0.22
N ILE A 66 -4.03 -17.51 -0.33
CA ILE A 66 -3.21 -17.23 -1.52
C ILE A 66 -1.74 -17.21 -1.12
N VAL A 67 -0.95 -18.10 -1.73
CA VAL A 67 0.51 -18.19 -1.50
C VAL A 67 1.24 -17.94 -2.81
N ARG A 68 1.93 -16.80 -2.90
CA ARG A 68 2.70 -16.37 -4.08
C ARG A 68 3.77 -15.35 -3.67
N PRO A 69 4.81 -15.12 -4.49
CA PRO A 69 5.65 -13.95 -4.34
C PRO A 69 4.83 -12.67 -4.53
N ILE A 70 5.18 -11.61 -3.81
CA ILE A 70 4.63 -10.27 -4.02
C ILE A 70 5.33 -9.66 -5.23
N LEU A 71 4.56 -9.10 -6.15
CA LEU A 71 5.10 -8.45 -7.34
C LEU A 71 5.31 -6.95 -7.12
N PRO A 72 6.07 -6.30 -8.03
CA PRO A 72 6.06 -4.84 -8.13
C PRO A 72 4.65 -4.27 -8.25
N TRP A 73 4.47 -3.00 -7.84
CA TRP A 73 3.16 -2.37 -7.72
C TRP A 73 2.27 -2.53 -8.97
N ALA A 74 2.78 -2.24 -10.16
CA ALA A 74 2.00 -2.33 -11.40
C ALA A 74 1.47 -3.76 -11.65
N ASP A 75 2.36 -4.75 -11.60
CA ASP A 75 2.02 -6.15 -11.82
C ASP A 75 1.10 -6.70 -10.72
N GLU A 76 1.29 -6.26 -9.48
CA GLU A 76 0.42 -6.64 -8.35
C GLU A 76 -0.99 -6.07 -8.52
N MET A 77 -1.12 -4.84 -9.05
CA MET A 77 -2.43 -4.24 -9.35
C MET A 77 -3.12 -4.91 -10.52
N GLU A 78 -2.40 -5.25 -11.59
CA GLU A 78 -2.97 -6.03 -12.70
C GLU A 78 -3.47 -7.39 -12.23
N TRP A 79 -2.66 -8.09 -11.43
CA TRP A 79 -3.06 -9.36 -10.84
C TRP A 79 -4.29 -9.20 -9.93
N MET A 80 -4.33 -8.18 -9.08
CA MET A 80 -5.48 -7.91 -8.21
C MET A 80 -6.76 -7.61 -9.00
N ILE A 81 -6.67 -6.85 -10.10
CA ILE A 81 -7.80 -6.58 -10.98
C ILE A 81 -8.33 -7.89 -11.56
N ALA A 82 -7.46 -8.71 -12.15
CA ALA A 82 -7.84 -10.01 -12.72
C ALA A 82 -8.50 -10.93 -11.68
N GLN A 83 -7.98 -10.97 -10.45
CA GLN A 83 -8.49 -11.83 -9.37
C GLN A 83 -9.75 -11.31 -8.67
N SER A 84 -10.12 -10.06 -8.91
CA SER A 84 -11.24 -9.38 -8.25
C SER A 84 -12.42 -9.11 -9.18
N THR A 85 -12.32 -9.49 -10.46
CA THR A 85 -13.41 -9.34 -11.42
C THR A 85 -14.63 -10.18 -11.02
N GLY A 86 -15.77 -9.53 -10.83
CA GLY A 86 -17.02 -10.14 -10.36
C GLY A 86 -17.37 -9.82 -8.90
N ASN A 87 -18.41 -10.50 -8.40
CA ASN A 87 -19.03 -10.26 -7.08
C ASN A 87 -19.13 -11.50 -6.19
N LYS A 88 -18.37 -12.57 -6.48
CA LYS A 88 -18.33 -13.74 -5.59
C LYS A 88 -17.67 -13.38 -4.26
N PHE A 89 -17.99 -14.11 -3.19
CA PHE A 89 -17.45 -13.87 -1.84
C PHE A 89 -15.93 -13.67 -1.83
N HIS A 90 -15.17 -14.59 -2.43
CA HIS A 90 -13.70 -14.49 -2.49
C HIS A 90 -13.20 -13.24 -3.25
N GLN A 91 -13.91 -12.80 -4.29
CA GLN A 91 -13.54 -11.59 -5.05
C GLN A 91 -13.78 -10.34 -4.21
N SER A 92 -14.93 -10.27 -3.53
CA SER A 92 -15.24 -9.18 -2.60
C SER A 92 -14.26 -9.15 -1.42
N LEU A 93 -13.91 -10.31 -0.87
CA LEU A 93 -12.92 -10.43 0.20
C LEU A 93 -11.55 -9.90 -0.23
N ARG A 94 -11.07 -10.25 -1.43
CA ARG A 94 -9.80 -9.75 -1.98
C ARG A 94 -9.80 -8.23 -2.17
N LYS A 95 -10.88 -7.65 -2.70
CA LYS A 95 -11.04 -6.18 -2.81
C LYS A 95 -10.93 -5.51 -1.44
N LEU A 96 -11.61 -6.07 -0.44
CA LEU A 96 -11.59 -5.55 0.93
C LEU A 96 -10.21 -5.69 1.57
N ALA A 97 -9.54 -6.84 1.39
CA ALA A 97 -8.21 -7.10 1.90
C ALA A 97 -7.18 -6.12 1.33
N LEU A 98 -7.22 -5.85 0.01
CA LEU A 98 -6.36 -4.86 -0.62
C LEU A 98 -6.63 -3.44 -0.08
N ALA A 99 -7.90 -3.02 -0.08
CA ALA A 99 -8.28 -1.70 0.38
C ALA A 99 -7.89 -1.46 1.85
N ALA A 100 -8.11 -2.46 2.71
CA ALA A 100 -7.73 -2.40 4.12
C ALA A 100 -6.21 -2.34 4.30
N THR A 101 -5.46 -3.16 3.57
CA THR A 101 -3.99 -3.17 3.65
C THR A 101 -3.42 -1.81 3.29
N ILE A 102 -3.81 -1.25 2.14
CA ILE A 102 -3.36 0.07 1.69
C ILE A 102 -3.75 1.15 2.69
N TYR A 103 -4.98 1.13 3.18
CA TYR A 103 -5.44 2.11 4.17
C TYR A 103 -4.64 2.07 5.47
N HIS A 104 -4.42 0.88 6.03
CA HIS A 104 -3.68 0.73 7.29
C HIS A 104 -2.19 1.00 7.13
N LEU A 105 -1.56 0.62 6.01
CA LEU A 105 -0.19 1.01 5.70
C LEU A 105 -0.05 2.52 5.60
N TRP A 106 -0.98 3.19 4.92
CA TRP A 106 -0.99 4.65 4.80
C TRP A 106 -1.13 5.35 6.15
N ILE A 107 -2.05 4.89 7.00
CA ILE A 107 -2.21 5.41 8.36
C ILE A 107 -0.95 5.18 9.18
N GLN A 108 -0.40 3.97 9.17
CA GLN A 108 0.80 3.66 9.95
C GLN A 108 1.97 4.53 9.50
N ARG A 109 2.15 4.72 8.19
CA ARG A 109 3.14 5.65 7.65
C ARG A 109 2.92 7.06 8.16
N ASN A 110 1.69 7.59 8.11
CA ASN A 110 1.43 8.95 8.57
C ASN A 110 1.66 9.12 10.07
N ASN A 111 1.34 8.10 10.87
CA ASN A 111 1.63 8.08 12.30
C ASN A 111 3.14 8.16 12.56
N ARG A 112 3.95 7.40 11.82
CA ARG A 112 5.42 7.45 11.92
C ARG A 112 6.01 8.78 11.47
N CYS A 113 5.41 9.42 10.47
CA CYS A 113 5.90 10.69 9.94
C CYS A 113 5.50 11.91 10.78
N PHE A 114 4.31 11.91 11.38
CA PHE A 114 3.70 13.13 11.93
C PHE A 114 3.21 13.02 13.37
N ASN A 115 3.08 11.81 13.91
CA ASN A 115 2.56 11.57 15.26
C ASN A 115 3.59 10.90 16.19
N ASN A 116 4.88 10.84 15.81
CA ASN A 116 5.98 10.25 16.60
C ASN A 116 5.68 8.83 17.13
N LEU A 117 5.14 7.96 16.28
CA LEU A 117 4.89 6.52 16.54
C LEU A 117 5.80 5.61 15.72
#